data_AF-A0AA43CE61-F1
#
_entry.id   AF-A0AA43CE61-F1
#
_cell.length_a   1.000
_cell.length_b   1.000
_cell.length_c   1.000
_cell.angle_alpha   90.00
_cell.angle_beta   90.00
_cell.angle_gamma   90.00
#
_symmetry.space_group_name_H-M   'P 1'
#
loop_
_entity.id
_entity.type
_entity.pdbx_description
1 polymer ?
#
loop_
_entity_poly.entity_id
_entity_poly.type
_entity_poly.pdbx_seq_one_letter_code
_entity_poly.pdbx_strand_id
1 'polypeptide(L)'
;MPTTRPRRTTLLLFVVLLACAADRPLVEVFEQGDWQPVPFRITSMGGQYAAPRVGFVLRLEGPSGRRLTVEGTVEIDPRPTLVGGRWFDEDGSTVRSGILSSAAVDYFGGQGGRPSLGGQFTLSTDDAAIYRINLPRTTLTAER
;
A
#
# COMPACT_ATOMS: atom_id res chain seq x y z
N MET A 1 -31.70 65.64 -11.03
CA MET A 1 -31.03 65.13 -9.82
C MET A 1 -31.96 64.10 -9.20
N PRO A 2 -31.66 62.79 -9.35
CA PRO A 2 -30.96 62.05 -8.30
C PRO A 2 -29.92 61.05 -8.83
N THR A 3 -29.07 60.64 -7.90
CA THR A 3 -27.93 59.72 -7.88
C THR A 3 -28.31 58.24 -8.02
N THR A 4 -27.50 57.42 -8.71
CA THR A 4 -26.80 56.22 -8.16
C THR A 4 -26.16 55.33 -9.25
N ARG A 5 -24.84 55.11 -9.14
CA ARG A 5 -24.14 53.91 -9.69
C ARG A 5 -24.38 52.73 -8.73
N PRO A 6 -24.35 51.50 -9.24
CA PRO A 6 -23.21 50.67 -8.85
C PRO A 6 -22.61 49.83 -9.98
N ARG A 7 -21.27 49.85 -10.01
CA ARG A 7 -20.39 48.78 -10.51
C ARG A 7 -20.77 47.47 -9.82
N ARG A 8 -20.74 46.35 -10.55
CA ARG A 8 -20.31 45.04 -10.02
C ARG A 8 -19.83 44.17 -11.18
N THR A 9 -18.52 44.24 -11.39
CA THR A 9 -17.69 43.27 -12.07
C THR A 9 -18.03 41.87 -11.54
N THR A 10 -18.75 41.05 -12.31
CA THR A 10 -18.95 39.64 -11.98
C THR A 10 -17.64 38.92 -12.27
N LEU A 11 -16.85 38.79 -11.20
CA LEU A 11 -15.55 38.15 -11.16
C LEU A 11 -15.71 36.65 -11.45
N LEU A 12 -15.00 36.23 -12.49
CA LEU A 12 -14.65 34.87 -12.88
C LEU A 12 -14.03 34.12 -11.68
N LEU A 13 -14.74 33.18 -11.04
CA LEU A 13 -14.13 32.25 -10.06
C LEU A 13 -14.98 30.99 -9.86
N PHE A 14 -14.96 30.07 -10.82
CA PHE A 14 -15.50 28.71 -10.67
C PHE A 14 -14.53 27.66 -11.24
N VAL A 15 -13.23 27.82 -10.95
CA VAL A 15 -12.20 26.79 -11.20
C VAL A 15 -11.52 26.50 -9.87
N VAL A 16 -12.24 25.86 -8.95
CA VAL A 16 -11.72 25.52 -7.63
C VAL A 16 -12.14 24.08 -7.32
N LEU A 17 -11.15 23.18 -7.35
CA LEU A 17 -11.06 21.89 -6.66
C LEU A 17 -11.71 20.65 -7.33
N LEU A 18 -11.12 20.19 -8.44
CA LEU A 18 -11.07 18.77 -8.79
C LEU A 18 -9.67 18.21 -8.50
N ALA A 19 -9.17 18.45 -7.29
CA ALA A 19 -8.06 17.66 -6.75
C ALA A 19 -8.68 16.40 -6.11
N CYS A 20 -9.16 15.48 -6.94
CA CYS A 20 -9.39 14.12 -6.49
C CYS A 20 -8.06 13.63 -5.92
N ALA A 21 -8.03 13.22 -4.66
CA ALA A 21 -6.90 12.49 -4.09
C ALA A 21 -6.65 11.29 -5.01
N ALA A 22 -5.59 11.35 -5.83
CA ALA A 22 -5.26 10.27 -6.73
C ALA A 22 -4.96 9.03 -5.87
N ASP A 23 -5.75 7.97 -6.05
CA ASP A 23 -5.48 6.69 -5.42
C ASP A 23 -4.06 6.25 -5.80
N ARG A 24 -3.24 5.97 -4.78
CA ARG A 24 -1.88 5.47 -5.02
C ARG A 24 -1.97 4.06 -5.62
N PRO A 25 -1.11 3.71 -6.59
CA PRO A 25 -1.09 2.35 -7.14
C PRO A 25 -0.76 1.35 -6.04
N LEU A 26 -1.44 0.20 -6.02
CA LEU A 26 -1.18 -0.85 -5.03
C LEU A 26 0.28 -1.33 -5.10
N VAL A 27 0.78 -1.54 -6.32
CA VAL A 27 2.17 -1.94 -6.59
C VAL A 27 2.77 -1.00 -7.62
N GLU A 28 3.99 -0.57 -7.35
CA GLU A 28 4.85 0.13 -8.29
C GLU A 28 6.15 -0.66 -8.44
N VAL A 29 6.71 -0.68 -9.64
CA VAL A 29 8.03 -1.25 -9.95
C VAL A 29 9.03 -0.13 -10.15
N PHE A 30 10.27 -0.32 -9.72
CA PHE A 30 11.35 0.62 -10.00
C PHE A 30 11.99 0.27 -11.34
N GLU A 31 11.70 1.07 -12.37
CA GLU A 31 12.23 0.88 -13.72
C GLU A 31 12.67 2.23 -14.29
N GLN A 32 13.78 2.24 -15.02
CA GLN A 32 14.30 3.45 -15.69
C GLN A 32 14.53 4.65 -14.75
N GLY A 33 14.81 4.38 -13.47
CA GLY A 33 15.08 5.40 -12.47
C GLY A 33 13.83 6.02 -11.83
N ASP A 34 12.63 5.50 -12.10
CA ASP A 34 11.38 5.99 -11.52
C ASP A 34 10.44 4.84 -11.10
N TRP A 35 9.44 5.17 -10.27
CA TRP A 35 8.40 4.25 -9.83
C TRP A 35 7.23 4.26 -10.82
N GLN A 36 6.99 3.11 -11.46
CA GLN A 36 5.92 2.94 -12.44
C GLN A 36 4.83 2.01 -11.88
N PRO A 37 3.54 2.34 -12.04
CA PRO A 37 2.44 1.50 -11.57
C PRO A 37 2.39 0.16 -12.31
N VAL A 38 2.15 -0.93 -11.57
CA VAL A 38 1.95 -2.27 -12.12
C VAL A 38 0.61 -2.83 -11.64
N PRO A 39 -0.24 -3.40 -12.52
CA PRO A 39 -1.62 -3.74 -12.18
C PRO A 39 -1.72 -5.08 -11.42
N PHE A 40 -1.16 -5.12 -10.22
CA PHE A 40 -1.41 -6.20 -9.26
C PHE A 40 -2.73 -5.97 -8.53
N ARG A 41 -3.40 -7.07 -8.15
CA ARG A 41 -4.56 -7.08 -7.24
C ARG A 41 -4.31 -7.98 -6.05
N ILE A 42 -4.86 -7.64 -4.89
CA ILE A 42 -4.84 -8.50 -3.70
C ILE A 42 -5.74 -9.70 -3.95
N THR A 43 -5.18 -10.91 -3.82
CA THR A 43 -5.95 -12.16 -3.87
C THR A 43 -6.23 -12.70 -2.47
N SER A 44 -5.31 -12.51 -1.53
CA SER A 44 -5.54 -12.85 -0.13
C SER A 44 -4.64 -12.05 0.82
N MET A 45 -5.12 -11.87 2.04
CA MET A 45 -4.35 -11.31 3.16
C MET A 45 -4.58 -12.20 4.39
N GLY A 46 -3.61 -13.07 4.66
CA GLY A 46 -3.55 -13.91 5.84
C GLY A 46 -2.91 -13.16 7.00
N GLY A 47 -3.32 -13.49 8.22
CA GLY A 47 -2.67 -13.01 9.43
C GLY A 47 -2.74 -13.99 10.57
N GLN A 48 -1.67 -14.01 11.38
CA GLN A 48 -1.56 -14.77 12.61
C GLN A 48 -1.21 -13.82 13.76
N TYR A 49 -2.15 -13.65 14.70
CA TYR A 49 -1.94 -12.80 15.87
C TYR A 49 -1.30 -13.60 17.00
N ALA A 50 -0.10 -13.21 17.41
CA ALA A 50 0.65 -13.78 18.53
C ALA A 50 1.27 -12.62 19.33
N ALA A 51 0.49 -12.00 20.22
CA ALA A 51 0.86 -10.77 20.92
C ALA A 51 2.30 -10.82 21.51
N PRO A 52 3.10 -9.75 21.32
CA PRO A 52 2.78 -8.45 20.70
C PRO A 52 2.96 -8.44 19.16
N ARG A 53 3.11 -9.60 18.52
CA ARG A 53 3.45 -9.73 17.10
C ARG A 53 2.28 -10.19 16.24
N VAL A 54 2.33 -9.80 14.98
CA VAL A 54 1.39 -10.19 13.94
C VAL A 54 2.15 -10.63 12.71
N GLY A 55 2.11 -11.93 12.42
CA GLY A 55 2.55 -12.45 11.14
C GLY A 55 1.49 -12.14 10.08
N PHE A 56 1.92 -11.87 8.84
CA PHE A 56 1.01 -11.71 7.71
C PHE A 56 1.57 -12.31 6.43
N VAL A 57 0.65 -12.73 5.55
CA VAL A 57 0.95 -13.19 4.20
C VAL A 57 0.01 -12.48 3.22
N LEU A 58 0.58 -11.58 2.41
CA LEU A 58 -0.10 -10.88 1.32
C LEU A 58 0.17 -11.63 0.02
N ARG A 59 -0.88 -12.07 -0.67
CA ARG A 59 -0.78 -12.64 -2.02
C ARG A 59 -1.40 -11.68 -3.03
N LEU A 60 -0.66 -11.44 -4.09
CA LEU A 60 -1.01 -10.53 -5.17
C LEU A 60 -0.93 -11.29 -6.49
N GLU A 61 -1.83 -10.97 -7.41
CA GLU A 61 -1.80 -11.48 -8.79
C GLU A 61 -1.70 -10.31 -9.77
N GLY A 62 -0.75 -10.40 -10.68
CA GLY A 62 -0.48 -9.41 -11.71
C GLY A 62 -0.83 -9.92 -13.13
N PRO A 63 -0.38 -9.21 -14.17
CA PRO A 63 -0.55 -9.63 -15.55
C PRO A 63 -0.04 -11.04 -15.83
N SER A 64 -0.65 -11.72 -16.79
CA SER A 64 -0.18 -13.04 -17.29
C SER A 64 -0.06 -14.13 -16.23
N GLY A 65 -0.78 -14.02 -15.12
CA GLY A 65 -0.75 -15.01 -14.03
C GLY A 65 0.47 -14.89 -13.11
N ARG A 66 1.24 -13.80 -13.22
CA ARG A 66 2.35 -13.48 -12.32
C ARG A 66 1.86 -13.37 -10.88
N ARG A 67 2.60 -13.94 -9.93
CA ARG A 67 2.24 -13.95 -8.51
C ARG A 67 3.30 -13.25 -7.69
N LEU A 68 2.86 -12.40 -6.77
CA LEU A 68 3.74 -11.76 -5.80
C LEU A 68 3.24 -12.10 -4.40
N THR A 69 4.04 -12.83 -3.64
CA THR A 69 3.78 -13.20 -2.25
C THR A 69 4.69 -12.39 -1.34
N VAL A 70 4.14 -11.79 -0.31
CA VAL A 70 4.87 -10.99 0.68
C VAL A 70 4.53 -11.51 2.07
N GLU A 71 5.55 -11.88 2.81
CA GLU A 71 5.44 -12.41 4.16
C GLU A 71 6.16 -11.48 5.11
N GLY A 72 5.55 -11.19 6.26
CA GLY A 72 6.15 -10.27 7.21
C GLY A 72 5.66 -10.48 8.63
N THR A 73 6.39 -9.89 9.56
CA THR A 73 6.00 -9.81 10.97
C THR A 73 6.02 -8.35 11.40
N VAL A 74 4.93 -7.92 12.01
CA VAL A 74 4.77 -6.61 12.62
C VAL A 74 4.74 -6.77 14.14
N GLU A 75 5.51 -5.96 14.85
CA GLU A 75 5.44 -5.86 16.31
C GLU A 75 4.66 -4.60 16.69
N ILE A 76 3.78 -4.73 17.70
CA ILE A 76 2.88 -3.67 18.16
C ILE A 76 3.32 -3.20 19.54
N ASP A 77 4.31 -2.29 19.61
CA ASP A 77 4.73 -1.65 20.86
C ASP A 77 5.55 -0.37 20.61
N PRO A 78 5.15 0.82 21.12
CA PRO A 78 3.78 1.30 21.28
C PRO A 78 3.13 1.65 19.92
N ARG A 79 3.91 1.58 18.84
CA ARG A 79 3.48 1.80 17.45
C ARG A 79 3.83 0.57 16.61
N PRO A 80 3.03 0.22 15.60
CA PRO A 80 3.33 -0.91 14.73
C PRO A 80 4.62 -0.67 13.94
N THR A 81 5.52 -1.64 13.98
CA THR A 81 6.77 -1.63 13.21
C THR A 81 6.98 -2.97 12.52
N LEU A 82 7.46 -2.96 11.28
CA LEU A 82 7.88 -4.18 10.61
C LEU A 82 9.22 -4.64 11.22
N VAL A 83 9.25 -5.84 11.79
CA VAL A 83 10.47 -6.41 12.39
C VAL A 83 11.21 -7.34 11.43
N GLY A 84 10.55 -7.79 10.37
CA GLY A 84 11.17 -8.57 9.30
C GLY A 84 10.15 -9.11 8.30
N GLY A 85 10.64 -9.58 7.17
CA GLY A 85 9.82 -10.20 6.14
C GLY A 85 10.59 -10.51 4.86
N ARG A 86 9.94 -11.24 3.97
CA ARG A 86 10.47 -11.66 2.68
C ARG A 86 9.40 -11.54 1.62
N TRP A 87 9.81 -11.61 0.38
CA TRP A 87 8.89 -11.66 -0.75
C TRP A 87 9.35 -12.66 -1.79
N PHE A 88 8.39 -13.11 -2.61
CA PHE A 88 8.58 -14.05 -3.71
C PHE A 88 7.76 -13.57 -4.90
N ASP A 89 8.39 -13.45 -6.06
CA ASP A 89 7.78 -13.05 -7.33
C ASP A 89 7.96 -14.18 -8.33
N GLU A 90 6.85 -14.77 -8.74
CA GLU A 90 6.76 -15.90 -9.66
C GLU A 90 6.21 -15.39 -11.00
N ASP A 91 7.06 -15.39 -12.02
CA ASP A 91 6.72 -15.04 -13.40
C ASP A 91 7.08 -16.21 -14.32
N GLY A 92 6.08 -17.08 -14.56
CA GLY A 92 6.29 -18.35 -15.27
C GLY A 92 7.26 -19.27 -14.53
N SER A 93 8.41 -19.56 -15.14
CA SER A 93 9.48 -20.37 -14.54
C SER A 93 10.50 -19.54 -13.73
N THR A 94 10.40 -18.21 -13.77
CA THR A 94 11.32 -17.32 -13.07
C THR A 94 10.79 -17.04 -11.68
N VAL A 95 11.61 -17.32 -10.66
CA VAL A 95 11.31 -16.97 -9.27
C VAL A 95 12.37 -16.01 -8.76
N ARG A 96 11.93 -14.85 -8.26
CA ARG A 96 12.77 -13.88 -7.57
C ARG A 96 12.32 -13.77 -6.11
N SER A 97 13.25 -13.44 -5.23
CA SER A 97 12.95 -13.23 -3.82
C SER A 97 13.86 -12.19 -3.21
N GLY A 98 13.52 -11.73 -2.02
CA GLY A 98 14.37 -10.82 -1.27
C GLY A 98 13.78 -10.41 0.06
N ILE A 99 14.14 -9.22 0.51
CA ILE A 99 13.80 -8.69 1.83
C ILE A 99 12.66 -7.69 1.72
N LEU A 100 11.76 -7.76 2.70
CA LEU A 100 10.71 -6.79 2.93
C LEU A 100 11.19 -5.71 3.91
N SER A 101 10.99 -4.46 3.56
CA SER A 101 11.15 -3.31 4.45
C SER A 101 9.90 -2.43 4.42
N SER A 102 9.75 -1.53 5.39
CA SER A 102 8.59 -0.63 5.45
C SER A 102 9.03 0.81 5.68
N ALA A 103 8.44 1.74 4.93
CA ALA A 103 8.50 3.17 5.24
C ALA A 103 7.45 3.56 6.30
N ALA A 104 6.29 2.91 6.26
CA ALA A 104 5.21 3.09 7.21
C ALA A 104 4.43 1.78 7.36
N VAL A 105 3.99 1.49 8.58
CA VAL A 105 3.09 0.38 8.88
C VAL A 105 1.92 0.93 9.67
N ASP A 106 0.71 0.59 9.23
CA ASP A 106 -0.51 0.87 9.95
C ASP A 106 -1.12 -0.45 10.40
N TYR A 107 -1.38 -0.58 11.70
CA TYR A 107 -2.08 -1.73 12.25
C TYR A 107 -3.30 -1.27 13.04
N PHE A 108 -4.44 -1.89 12.76
CA PHE A 108 -5.67 -1.67 13.50
C PHE A 108 -6.20 -3.02 13.96
N GLY A 109 -6.15 -3.25 15.27
CA GLY A 109 -6.64 -4.46 15.91
C GLY A 109 -6.88 -4.23 17.40
N GLY A 110 -7.66 -5.12 18.02
CA GLY A 110 -8.14 -4.97 19.40
C GLY A 110 -9.58 -4.46 19.45
N GLN A 111 -10.30 -4.83 20.52
CA GLN A 111 -11.71 -4.48 20.78
C GLN A 111 -12.76 -5.25 19.95
N GLY A 112 -12.47 -6.49 19.55
CA GLY A 112 -13.47 -7.41 18.98
C GLY A 112 -13.74 -7.27 17.47
N GLY A 113 -13.08 -6.33 16.78
CA GLY A 113 -13.04 -6.24 15.33
C GLY A 113 -12.01 -7.18 14.68
N ARG A 114 -12.17 -7.46 13.38
CA ARG A 114 -11.16 -8.20 12.61
C ARG A 114 -9.91 -7.30 12.46
N PRO A 115 -8.70 -7.78 12.79
CA PRO A 115 -7.50 -6.98 12.65
C PRO A 115 -7.25 -6.64 11.17
N SER A 116 -6.60 -5.51 10.92
CA SER A 116 -6.25 -5.04 9.58
C SER A 116 -4.87 -4.41 9.56
N LEU A 117 -4.23 -4.50 8.39
CA LEU A 117 -2.89 -3.98 8.13
C LEU A 117 -2.92 -3.06 6.90
N GLY A 118 -2.14 -1.99 6.94
CA GLY A 118 -1.87 -1.11 5.81
C GLY A 118 -0.45 -0.55 5.90
N GLY A 119 -0.09 0.30 4.96
CA GLY A 119 1.17 1.04 5.00
C GLY A 119 1.89 1.06 3.66
N GLN A 120 3.18 1.39 3.71
CA GLN A 120 4.04 1.43 2.54
C GLN A 120 5.25 0.51 2.77
N PHE A 121 5.39 -0.46 1.88
CA PHE A 121 6.44 -1.47 1.93
C PHE A 121 7.33 -1.39 0.70
N THR A 122 8.60 -1.72 0.88
CA THR A 122 9.57 -1.79 -0.21
C THR A 122 10.13 -3.20 -0.27
N LEU A 123 10.04 -3.80 -1.45
CA LEU A 123 10.62 -5.11 -1.75
C LEU A 123 11.96 -4.90 -2.43
N SER A 124 13.01 -5.42 -1.82
CA SER A 124 14.37 -5.29 -2.36
C SER A 124 14.99 -6.65 -2.57
N THR A 125 15.83 -6.78 -3.58
CA THR A 125 16.87 -7.82 -3.64
C THR A 125 18.08 -7.32 -2.85
N ASP A 126 19.16 -8.11 -2.81
CA ASP A 126 20.40 -7.72 -2.14
C ASP A 126 21.00 -6.41 -2.72
N ASP A 127 20.74 -6.14 -4.00
CA ASP A 127 21.37 -5.03 -4.74
C ASP A 127 20.50 -3.77 -4.85
N ALA A 128 19.17 -3.91 -4.85
CA ALA A 128 18.28 -2.80 -5.17
C ALA A 128 16.82 -3.00 -4.71
N ALA A 129 16.14 -1.88 -4.50
CA ALA A 129 14.68 -1.85 -4.40
C ALA A 129 14.05 -2.16 -5.77
N ILE A 130 13.09 -3.08 -5.80
CA ILE A 130 12.43 -3.54 -7.02
C ILE A 130 10.96 -3.12 -7.03
N TYR A 131 10.26 -3.28 -5.90
CA TYR A 131 8.85 -2.91 -5.79
C TYR A 131 8.58 -2.00 -4.62
N ARG A 132 7.53 -1.20 -4.76
CA ARG A 132 6.86 -0.48 -3.68
C ARG A 132 5.41 -0.92 -3.62
N ILE A 133 4.96 -1.29 -2.44
CA ILE A 133 3.58 -1.66 -2.18
C ILE A 133 2.95 -0.57 -1.33
N ASN A 134 1.89 0.05 -1.84
CA ASN A 134 1.05 0.98 -1.07
C ASN A 134 -0.20 0.20 -0.63
N LEU A 135 -0.08 -0.50 0.50
CA LEU A 135 -1.14 -1.38 1.00
C LEU A 135 -2.24 -0.52 1.65
N PRO A 136 -3.47 -0.45 1.08
CA PRO A 136 -4.58 0.14 1.79
C PRO A 136 -4.90 -0.68 3.04
N ARG A 137 -5.66 -0.12 3.98
CA ARG A 137 -6.12 -0.85 5.16
C ARG A 137 -6.87 -2.12 4.73
N THR A 138 -6.23 -3.27 4.92
CA THR A 138 -6.70 -4.58 4.44
C THR A 138 -6.91 -5.49 5.63
N THR A 139 -8.11 -6.06 5.73
CA THR A 139 -8.48 -6.98 6.80
C THR A 139 -7.67 -8.26 6.72
N LEU A 140 -7.07 -8.65 7.85
CA LEU A 140 -6.40 -9.94 8.01
C LEU A 140 -7.45 -11.03 8.20
N THR A 141 -7.35 -12.07 7.39
CA THR A 141 -8.10 -13.31 7.58
C THR A 141 -7.24 -14.33 8.29
N ALA A 142 -7.85 -15.23 9.06
CA ALA A 142 -7.11 -16.33 9.66
C ALA A 142 -6.45 -17.15 8.53
N GLU A 143 -5.13 -17.30 8.60
CA GLU A 143 -4.43 -18.21 7.72
C GLU A 143 -4.90 -19.64 8.03
N ARG A 144 -5.42 -20.33 7.01
CA ARG A 144 -5.93 -21.71 7.13
C ARG A 144 -4.84 -22.71 6.76
#